data_AF-A0A6I9YPW4-F1
#
_entry.id   AF-A0A6I9YPW4-F1
#
_cell.length_a   1.000
_cell.length_b   1.000
_cell.length_c   1.000
_cell.angle_alpha   90.00
_cell.angle_beta   90.00
_cell.angle_gamma   90.00
#
_symmetry.space_group_name_H-M   'P 1'
#
loop_
_entity.id
_entity.type
_entity.pdbx_description
1 polymer ?
#
loop_
_entity_poly.entity_id
_entity_poly.type
_entity_poly.pdbx_seq_one_letter_code
_entity_poly.pdbx_strand_id
1 'polypeptide(L)'
;MFFSLAGQAALYLFGSDARQIFEIKAFHEEYRSWFISQEVQHDGRLFFATPMDPLFLVLFYLMKAEKEQGKFQPLDQVLVDEEFSSSIQLLHCTSTSQSIHHIAEQKGTKQAKILLINVDLQTLATT
;
A
#
# COMPACT_ATOMS: atom_id res chain seq x y z
N MET A 1 -3.31 2.58 -8.07
CA MET A 1 -2.03 1.93 -8.38
C MET A 1 -2.21 0.42 -8.38
N PHE A 2 -1.89 -0.19 -9.52
CA PHE A 2 -1.68 -1.62 -9.70
C PHE A 2 -0.46 -2.02 -8.87
N PHE A 3 -0.55 -2.97 -7.93
CA PHE A 3 0.43 -4.03 -7.66
C PHE A 3 0.00 -4.79 -6.39
N SER A 4 -0.65 -5.93 -6.61
CA SER A 4 -0.38 -7.12 -5.79
C SER A 4 1.08 -7.52 -5.98
N LEU A 5 1.65 -8.37 -5.12
CA LEU A 5 3.01 -8.95 -5.27
C LEU A 5 3.33 -9.54 -6.67
N ALA A 6 2.36 -9.66 -7.58
CA ALA A 6 2.43 -10.39 -8.83
C ALA A 6 2.36 -9.58 -10.15
N GLY A 7 2.29 -8.24 -10.18
CA GLY A 7 2.17 -7.54 -11.48
C GLY A 7 0.95 -6.64 -11.68
N GLN A 8 -0.08 -6.84 -10.87
CA GLN A 8 -1.46 -6.58 -11.31
C GLN A 8 -2.13 -5.40 -10.62
N ALA A 9 -3.22 -4.96 -11.24
CA ALA A 9 -4.16 -4.00 -10.68
C ALA A 9 -4.54 -4.35 -9.27
N ALA A 10 -4.34 -3.41 -8.37
CA ALA A 10 -4.91 -3.45 -7.06
C ALA A 10 -5.65 -2.14 -6.88
N LEU A 11 -6.83 -2.25 -6.27
CA LEU A 11 -7.56 -1.11 -5.79
C LEU A 11 -7.43 -1.13 -4.27
N TYR A 12 -7.13 0.03 -3.70
CA TYR A 12 -7.03 0.19 -2.26
C TYR A 12 -8.05 1.22 -1.80
N LEU A 13 -8.54 1.03 -0.58
CA LEU A 13 -9.47 1.92 0.09
C LEU A 13 -8.84 2.37 1.40
N PHE A 14 -8.79 3.68 1.64
CA PHE A 14 -8.51 4.22 2.96
C PHE A 14 -9.80 4.22 3.79
N GLY A 15 -9.71 3.75 5.03
CA GLY A 15 -10.76 3.91 6.01
C GLY A 15 -11.09 5.40 6.21
N SER A 16 -12.29 5.67 6.74
CA SER A 16 -12.79 7.05 6.92
C SER A 16 -11.90 7.93 7.80
N ASP A 17 -11.11 7.31 8.68
CA ASP A 17 -10.15 7.97 9.58
C ASP A 17 -8.71 7.98 9.04
N ALA A 18 -8.48 7.45 7.83
CA ALA A 18 -7.17 7.24 7.21
C ALA A 18 -6.16 6.44 8.07
N ARG A 19 -6.63 5.70 9.08
CA ARG A 19 -5.76 4.90 9.96
C ARG A 19 -5.56 3.48 9.47
N GLN A 20 -6.51 2.99 8.67
CA GLN A 20 -6.51 1.65 8.12
C GLN A 20 -6.63 1.69 6.61
N ILE A 21 -5.95 0.77 5.96
CA ILE A 21 -6.04 0.55 4.52
C ILE A 21 -6.62 -0.83 4.25
N PHE A 22 -7.41 -0.93 3.19
CA PHE A 22 -8.01 -2.15 2.73
C PHE A 22 -7.60 -2.39 1.29
N GLU A 23 -7.23 -3.63 0.98
CA GLU A 23 -7.13 -4.10 -0.39
C GLU A 23 -8.53 -4.51 -0.86
N ILE A 24 -8.94 -4.05 -2.04
CA ILE A 24 -10.20 -4.46 -2.67
C ILE A 24 -9.92 -5.64 -3.58
N LYS A 25 -10.52 -6.80 -3.27
CA LYS A 25 -10.47 -7.99 -4.11
C LYS A 25 -11.83 -8.25 -4.74
N ALA A 26 -11.83 -8.64 -6.01
CA ALA A 26 -13.03 -9.06 -6.72
C ALA A 26 -13.02 -10.58 -6.86
N PHE A 27 -14.02 -11.24 -6.30
CA PHE A 27 -14.37 -12.59 -6.70
C PHE A 27 -15.20 -12.51 -7.98
N HIS A 28 -14.75 -13.23 -9.00
CA HIS A 28 -15.37 -13.26 -10.32
C HIS A 28 -15.53 -14.70 -10.78
N GLU A 29 -16.73 -15.05 -11.19
CA GLU A 29 -17.08 -16.33 -11.78
C GLU A 29 -18.00 -16.09 -12.98
N GLU A 30 -17.87 -16.90 -14.03
CA GLU A 30 -18.66 -16.75 -15.25
C GLU A 30 -20.15 -17.03 -14.99
N TYR A 31 -21.01 -16.35 -15.76
CA TYR A 31 -22.47 -16.52 -15.70
C TYR A 31 -23.07 -16.30 -14.30
N ARG A 32 -22.73 -15.15 -13.70
CA ARG A 32 -23.26 -14.69 -12.41
C ARG A 32 -23.90 -13.31 -12.55
N SER A 33 -24.93 -13.07 -11.76
CA SER A 33 -25.61 -11.77 -11.61
C SER A 33 -26.19 -11.66 -10.21
N TRP A 34 -26.42 -10.43 -9.74
CA TRP A 34 -27.06 -10.18 -8.46
C TRP A 34 -28.47 -9.64 -8.68
N PHE A 35 -29.41 -10.13 -7.88
CA PHE A 35 -30.70 -9.48 -7.69
C PHE A 35 -30.57 -8.53 -6.51
N ILE A 36 -30.60 -7.23 -6.75
CA ILE A 36 -30.45 -6.19 -5.73
C ILE A 36 -31.76 -5.42 -5.67
N SER A 37 -32.53 -5.66 -4.62
CA SER A 37 -33.90 -5.14 -4.49
C SER A 37 -34.77 -5.52 -5.70
N GLN A 38 -35.19 -4.56 -6.51
CA GLN A 38 -36.04 -4.76 -7.70
C GLN A 38 -35.25 -4.73 -9.01
N GLU A 39 -33.92 -4.67 -8.95
CA GLU A 39 -33.03 -4.57 -10.11
C GLU A 39 -32.12 -5.79 -10.25
N VAL A 40 -31.70 -6.05 -11.49
CA VAL A 40 -30.71 -7.08 -11.81
C VAL A 40 -29.38 -6.40 -12.14
N GLN A 41 -28.38 -6.60 -11.27
CA GLN A 41 -27.01 -6.23 -11.54
C GLN A 41 -26.37 -7.35 -12.38
N HIS A 42 -26.16 -7.06 -13.66
CA HIS A 42 -25.54 -8.01 -14.59
C HIS A 42 -24.08 -8.34 -14.24
N ASP A 43 -23.36 -7.40 -13.62
CA ASP A 43 -22.02 -7.68 -13.09
C ASP A 43 -22.13 -8.59 -11.85
N GLY A 44 -21.82 -9.87 -12.01
CA GLY A 44 -21.87 -10.86 -10.94
C GLY A 44 -20.67 -10.86 -10.00
N ARG A 45 -19.77 -9.88 -10.09
CA ARG A 45 -18.60 -9.80 -9.20
C ARG A 45 -19.00 -9.51 -7.76
N LEU A 46 -18.24 -10.09 -6.82
CA LEU A 46 -18.35 -9.79 -5.39
C LEU A 46 -17.06 -9.14 -4.92
N PHE A 47 -17.16 -7.91 -4.43
CA PHE A 47 -16.01 -7.16 -3.93
C PHE A 47 -15.86 -7.34 -2.43
N PHE A 48 -14.62 -7.56 -1.98
CA PHE A 48 -14.23 -7.66 -0.59
C PHE A 48 -13.22 -6.56 -0.27
N ALA A 49 -13.46 -5.81 0.81
CA ALA A 49 -12.46 -4.94 1.40
C ALA A 49 -11.75 -5.69 2.52
N THR A 50 -10.55 -6.18 2.25
CA THR A 50 -9.76 -6.93 3.23
C THR A 50 -8.74 -6.02 3.89
N PRO A 51 -8.67 -5.95 5.24
CA PRO A 51 -7.63 -5.21 5.94
C PRO A 51 -6.24 -5.57 5.41
N MET A 52 -5.41 -4.55 5.19
CA MET A 52 -4.08 -4.69 4.63
C MET A 52 -3.08 -3.94 5.50
N ASP A 53 -1.88 -4.50 5.68
CA ASP A 53 -0.81 -3.84 6.43
C ASP A 53 -0.15 -2.76 5.55
N PRO A 54 -0.24 -1.47 5.92
CA PRO A 54 0.31 -0.38 5.11
C PRO A 54 1.82 -0.46 4.90
N LEU A 55 2.56 -1.23 5.72
CA LEU A 55 4.00 -1.42 5.52
C LEU A 55 4.35 -2.05 4.17
N PHE A 56 3.48 -2.88 3.59
CA PHE A 56 3.73 -3.45 2.25
C PHE A 56 3.78 -2.36 1.17
N LEU A 57 2.91 -1.35 1.25
CA LEU A 57 2.95 -0.20 0.32
C LEU A 57 4.13 0.72 0.60
N VAL A 58 4.42 0.98 1.88
CA VAL A 58 5.57 1.80 2.26
C VAL A 58 6.88 1.16 1.80
N LEU A 59 7.02 -0.16 1.93
CA LEU A 59 8.17 -0.91 1.43
C LEU A 59 8.33 -0.75 -0.08
N PHE A 60 7.24 -0.85 -0.85
CA PHE A 60 7.27 -0.60 -2.30
C PHE A 60 7.83 0.79 -2.62
N TYR A 61 7.33 1.83 -1.96
CA TYR A 61 7.81 3.20 -2.19
C TYR A 61 9.26 3.39 -1.78
N LEU A 62 9.69 2.80 -0.66
CA LEU A 62 11.10 2.81 -0.26
C LEU A 62 12.00 2.14 -1.31
N MET A 63 11.58 1.00 -1.87
CA MET A 63 12.35 0.29 -2.92
C MET A 63 12.40 1.10 -4.22
N LYS A 64 11.29 1.75 -4.59
CA LYS A 64 11.22 2.65 -5.73
C LYS A 64 12.15 3.84 -5.55
N ALA A 65 12.09 4.53 -4.41
CA ALA A 65 12.94 5.67 -4.10
C ALA A 65 14.43 5.30 -4.03
N GLU A 66 14.78 4.14 -3.45
CA GLU A 66 16.17 3.66 -3.45
C GLU A 66 16.71 3.50 -4.87
N LYS A 67 15.90 2.97 -5.79
CA LYS A 67 16.28 2.77 -7.19
C LYS A 67 16.37 4.07 -7.99
N GLU A 68 15.46 5.02 -7.75
CA GLU A 68 15.29 6.22 -8.57
C GLU A 68 16.05 7.44 -8.03
N GLN A 69 16.08 7.61 -6.71
CA GLN A 69 16.55 8.82 -6.01
C GLN A 69 17.73 8.52 -5.07
N GLY A 70 18.09 7.25 -4.91
CA GLY A 70 19.14 6.78 -4.02
C GLY A 70 18.67 6.57 -2.58
N LYS A 71 19.61 6.10 -1.75
CA LYS A 71 19.37 5.87 -0.31
C LYS A 71 19.22 7.21 0.44
N PHE A 72 18.68 7.13 1.66
CA PHE A 72 18.63 8.24 2.61
C PHE A 72 17.61 9.34 2.30
N GLN A 73 16.38 8.96 1.96
CA GLN A 73 15.28 9.91 1.73
C GLN A 73 14.32 10.00 2.94
N PRO A 74 13.76 11.19 3.25
CA PRO A 74 12.64 11.35 4.17
C PRO A 74 11.40 10.59 3.70
N LEU A 75 10.65 9.99 4.63
CA LEU A 75 9.48 9.16 4.27
C LEU A 75 8.40 9.95 3.52
N ASP A 76 8.18 11.21 3.89
CA ASP A 76 7.23 12.11 3.25
C ASP A 76 7.62 12.47 1.82
N GLN A 77 8.92 12.50 1.50
CA GLN A 77 9.39 12.63 0.12
C GLN A 77 9.28 11.32 -0.67
N VAL A 78 9.55 10.19 -0.01
CA VAL A 78 9.45 8.85 -0.63
C VAL A 78 8.02 8.51 -1.05
N LEU A 79 7.02 8.97 -0.28
CA LEU A 79 5.61 8.71 -0.53
C LEU A 79 4.98 9.71 -1.51
N VAL A 80 5.75 10.51 -2.24
CA VAL A 80 5.19 11.39 -3.28
C VAL A 80 5.01 10.61 -4.57
N ASP A 81 3.77 10.52 -5.05
CA ASP A 81 3.41 9.84 -6.29
C ASP A 81 2.44 10.70 -7.10
N GLU A 82 2.86 11.13 -8.30
CA GLU A 82 2.04 11.97 -9.19
C GLU A 82 0.82 11.20 -9.72
N GLU A 83 0.94 9.89 -9.94
CA GLU A 83 -0.17 9.05 -10.39
C GLU A 83 -1.12 8.71 -9.23
N PHE A 84 -0.63 8.77 -7.99
CA PHE A 84 -1.40 8.44 -6.80
C PHE A 84 -1.15 9.43 -5.66
N SER A 85 -1.71 10.63 -5.78
CA SER A 85 -1.61 11.69 -4.76
C SER A 85 -2.03 11.28 -3.34
N SER A 86 -2.83 10.22 -3.20
CA SER A 86 -3.25 9.65 -1.92
C SER A 86 -2.17 8.84 -1.19
N SER A 87 -1.03 8.54 -1.82
CA SER A 87 0.10 7.81 -1.20
C SER A 87 0.58 8.45 0.11
N ILE A 88 0.51 9.79 0.19
CA ILE A 88 0.89 10.54 1.39
C ILE A 88 0.05 10.18 2.62
N GLN A 89 -1.17 9.65 2.41
CA GLN A 89 -2.05 9.22 3.51
C GLN A 89 -1.48 8.03 4.28
N LEU A 90 -0.53 7.28 3.71
CA LEU A 90 0.17 6.19 4.40
C LEU A 90 0.99 6.66 5.62
N LEU A 91 1.38 7.94 5.66
CA LEU A 91 1.99 8.58 6.84
C LEU A 91 1.05 8.64 8.04
N HIS A 92 -0.24 8.80 7.77
CA HIS A 92 -1.28 8.96 8.79
C HIS A 92 -1.79 7.62 9.34
N CYS A 93 -1.46 6.52 8.67
CA CYS A 93 -1.77 5.18 9.17
C CYS A 93 -0.98 4.92 10.47
N THR A 94 -1.70 4.71 11.57
CA THR A 94 -1.13 4.53 12.92
C THR A 94 -0.09 3.40 12.96
N SER A 95 -0.36 2.31 12.23
CA SER A 95 0.52 1.15 12.12
C SER A 95 1.84 1.46 11.42
N THR A 96 1.85 2.37 10.44
CA THR A 96 3.06 2.74 9.70
C THR A 96 4.10 3.33 10.65
N SER A 97 3.74 4.37 11.40
CA SER A 97 4.70 5.08 12.27
C SER A 97 5.26 4.19 13.39
N GLN A 98 4.47 3.24 13.88
CA GLN A 98 4.87 2.32 14.94
C GLN A 98 5.75 1.19 14.41
N SER A 99 5.44 0.64 13.23
CA SER A 99 6.04 -0.60 12.75
C SER A 99 7.09 -0.40 11.65
N ILE A 100 7.35 0.83 11.20
CA ILE A 100 8.31 1.09 10.11
C ILE A 100 9.74 0.64 10.40
N HIS A 101 10.12 0.54 11.68
CA HIS A 101 11.42 0.01 12.10
C HIS A 101 11.61 -1.47 11.72
N HIS A 102 10.54 -2.19 11.38
CA HIS A 102 10.61 -3.55 10.87
C HIS A 102 11.19 -3.59 9.45
N ILE A 103 10.88 -2.57 8.64
CA ILE A 103 11.24 -2.54 7.21
C ILE A 103 12.36 -1.55 6.87
N ALA A 104 12.64 -0.62 7.76
CA ALA A 104 13.64 0.41 7.54
C ALA A 104 14.34 0.86 8.83
N GLU A 105 15.65 1.07 8.74
CA GLU A 105 16.43 1.75 9.76
C GLU A 105 16.14 3.25 9.73
N GLN A 106 15.85 3.82 10.90
CA GLN A 106 15.64 5.27 11.07
C GLN A 106 16.96 5.93 11.47
N LYS A 107 17.42 6.90 10.67
CA LYS A 107 18.58 7.73 10.98
C LYS A 107 18.16 9.21 11.01
N GLY A 108 18.44 9.92 12.10
CA GLY A 108 18.12 11.36 12.24
C GLY A 108 17.50 11.75 13.57
N THR A 109 17.18 13.03 13.73
CA THR A 109 16.52 13.59 14.94
C THR A 109 14.99 13.52 14.82
N LYS A 110 14.26 13.77 15.92
CA LYS A 110 12.77 13.65 15.97
C LYS A 110 12.01 14.43 14.89
N GLN A 111 12.62 15.43 14.25
CA GLN A 111 12.02 16.29 13.23
C GLN A 111 12.36 15.89 11.78
N ALA A 112 13.41 15.09 11.57
CA ALA A 112 13.84 14.68 10.24
C ALA A 112 14.30 13.22 10.31
N LYS A 113 13.39 12.30 9.97
CA LYS A 113 13.66 10.87 9.95
C LYS A 113 13.99 10.46 8.52
N ILE A 114 15.24 10.07 8.32
CA ILE A 114 15.68 9.45 7.08
C ILE A 114 15.50 7.94 7.23
N LEU A 115 14.93 7.29 6.22
CA LEU A 115 14.74 5.85 6.21
C LEU A 115 15.74 5.16 5.28
N LEU A 116 16.28 4.06 5.77
CA LEU A 116 17.10 3.11 5.03
C LEU A 116 16.38 1.79 4.99
N ILE A 117 16.16 1.19 3.83
CA ILE A 117 15.61 -0.17 3.78
C ILE A 117 16.54 -1.11 4.55
N ASN A 118 15.96 -1.88 5.47
CA ASN A 118 16.70 -2.94 6.14
C ASN A 118 17.06 -4.00 5.10
N VAL A 119 18.35 -4.09 4.78
CA VAL A 119 18.88 -4.92 3.69
C VAL A 119 18.52 -6.41 3.88
N ASP A 120 18.27 -6.86 5.11
CA ASP A 120 17.86 -8.25 5.39
C ASP A 120 16.53 -8.63 4.73
N LEU A 121 15.59 -7.69 4.54
CA LEU A 121 14.31 -7.94 3.85
C LEU A 121 14.43 -8.00 2.32
N GLN A 122 15.53 -7.52 1.73
CA GLN A 122 15.75 -7.64 0.28
C GLN A 122 15.90 -9.11 -0.16
N THR A 123 16.26 -10.01 0.76
CA THR A 123 16.40 -11.46 0.47
C THR A 123 15.07 -12.19 0.32
N LEU A 124 13.96 -11.64 0.84
CA LEU A 124 12.64 -12.27 0.78
C LEU A 124 11.83 -11.90 -0.47
N ALA A 125 12.15 -10.78 -1.13
CA ALA A 125 11.47 -10.32 -2.35
C ALA A 125 12.07 -10.91 -3.65
N THR A 126 13.08 -11.77 -3.55
CA THR A 126 13.80 -12.38 -4.69
C THR A 126 13.59 -13.89 -4.84
N THR A 127 12.65 -14.48 -4.10
CA THR A 127 12.26 -15.91 -4.24
C THR A 127 10.86 -16.06 -4.81
#